data_AF-A0A8J5U395-F1
#
_entry.id   AF-A0A8J5U395-F1
#
_cell.length_a   1.000
_cell.length_b   1.000
_cell.length_c   1.000
_cell.angle_alpha   90.00
_cell.angle_beta   90.00
_cell.angle_gamma   90.00
#
_symmetry.space_group_name_H-M   'P 1'
#
loop_
_entity.id
_entity.type
_entity.pdbx_description
1 polymer ?
#
loop_
_entity_poly.entity_id
_entity_poly.type
_entity_poly.pdbx_seq_one_letter_code
_entity_poly.pdbx_strand_id
1 'polypeptide(L)'
;MDFLDWCDAHRIIVAVFPPHSTHRLQPLDVSLFGPLSTAYTNRLVQWTSKTQGLTGLSKREFWVLFWGALEASFTPENIASGWRRTGLKPFDPDVVLSQVSKNTDDDSDVESGLDDSIALQEPTARELRRLVDHVVKQSSVSSDTGARKLKRTLESLQAEVELLRHENQGLRETIIREKQRRQRGV
;
A
#
# COMPACT_ATOMS: atom_id res chain seq x y z
N MET A 1 16.69 -21.10 -33.42
CA MET A 1 17.52 -20.57 -32.32
C MET A 1 17.38 -19.05 -32.26
N ASP A 2 16.22 -18.55 -32.68
CA ASP A 2 16.08 -17.20 -33.25
C ASP A 2 16.35 -16.09 -32.23
N PHE A 3 16.09 -16.37 -30.95
CA PHE A 3 16.43 -15.46 -29.85
C PHE A 3 17.95 -15.32 -29.64
N LEU A 4 18.69 -16.43 -29.59
CA LEU A 4 20.13 -16.41 -29.38
C LEU A 4 20.86 -15.82 -30.58
N ASP A 5 20.39 -16.17 -31.79
CA ASP A 5 20.91 -15.61 -33.04
C ASP A 5 20.68 -14.08 -33.09
N TRP A 6 19.53 -13.60 -32.62
CA TRP A 6 19.25 -12.17 -32.49
C TRP A 6 20.15 -11.50 -31.46
N CYS A 7 20.35 -12.11 -30.29
CA CYS A 7 21.26 -11.58 -29.26
C CYS A 7 22.70 -11.48 -29.77
N ASP A 8 23.20 -12.51 -30.47
CA ASP A 8 24.55 -12.51 -31.06
C ASP A 8 24.69 -11.39 -32.10
N ALA A 9 23.73 -11.27 -33.02
CA ALA A 9 23.71 -10.21 -34.03
C ALA A 9 23.70 -8.79 -33.42
N HIS A 10 23.10 -8.61 -32.24
CA HIS A 10 23.03 -7.33 -31.53
C HIS A 10 24.06 -7.17 -30.41
N ARG A 11 25.01 -8.10 -30.27
CA ARG A 11 26.07 -8.09 -29.24
C ARG A 11 25.53 -8.05 -27.81
N ILE A 12 24.42 -8.72 -27.56
CA ILE A 12 23.79 -8.86 -26.24
C ILE A 12 24.29 -10.16 -25.60
N ILE A 13 24.92 -10.03 -24.43
CA ILE A 13 25.39 -11.18 -23.66
C ILE A 13 24.20 -11.74 -22.86
N VAL A 14 23.85 -13.00 -23.14
CA VAL A 14 22.83 -13.72 -22.38
C VAL A 14 23.48 -14.42 -21.19
N ALA A 15 23.15 -13.98 -19.98
CA ALA A 15 23.58 -14.65 -18.76
C ALA A 15 22.65 -15.83 -18.46
N VAL A 16 23.22 -17.03 -18.30
CA VAL A 16 22.48 -18.23 -17.89
C VAL A 16 22.81 -18.52 -16.43
N PHE A 17 21.79 -18.50 -15.59
CA PHE A 17 21.95 -18.80 -14.16
C PHE A 17 21.70 -20.27 -13.87
N PRO A 18 22.32 -20.84 -12.81
CA PRO A 18 21.99 -22.17 -12.34
C PRO A 18 20.50 -22.30 -11.99
N PRO A 19 19.93 -23.51 -12.06
CA PRO A 19 18.56 -23.75 -11.59
C PRO A 19 18.35 -23.26 -10.14
N HIS A 20 17.15 -22.77 -9.84
CA HIS A 20 16.76 -22.31 -8.49
C HIS A 20 17.71 -21.28 -7.86
N SER A 21 18.28 -20.37 -8.67
CA SER A 21 19.19 -19.31 -8.19
C SER A 21 18.66 -17.88 -8.38
N THR A 22 17.44 -17.75 -8.92
CA THR A 22 16.79 -16.47 -9.22
C THR A 22 16.75 -15.53 -8.01
N HIS A 23 16.38 -16.05 -6.84
CA HIS A 23 16.31 -15.30 -5.58
C HIS A 23 17.67 -14.84 -5.02
N ARG A 24 18.78 -15.18 -5.70
CA ARG A 24 20.14 -14.77 -5.31
C ARG A 24 20.87 -14.00 -6.41
N LEU A 25 20.69 -14.39 -7.66
CA LEU A 25 21.45 -13.87 -8.79
C LEU A 25 20.68 -12.89 -9.67
N GLN A 26 19.35 -12.84 -9.61
CA GLN A 26 18.55 -11.93 -10.44
C GLN A 26 18.25 -10.63 -9.67
N PRO A 27 18.79 -9.47 -10.11
CA PRO A 27 18.61 -8.21 -9.37
C PRO A 27 17.15 -7.81 -9.20
N LEU A 28 16.33 -8.11 -10.22
CA LEU A 28 14.89 -7.83 -10.22
C LEU A 28 14.17 -8.57 -9.08
N ASP A 29 14.39 -9.88 -8.98
CA ASP A 29 13.78 -10.70 -7.93
C ASP A 29 14.32 -10.37 -6.53
N VAL A 30 15.63 -10.11 -6.41
CA VAL A 30 16.28 -9.82 -5.13
C VAL A 30 15.82 -8.50 -4.50
N SER A 31 15.46 -7.50 -5.31
CA SER A 31 15.33 -6.12 -4.80
C SER A 31 14.17 -5.29 -5.35
N LEU A 32 13.62 -5.61 -6.53
CA LEU A 32 12.66 -4.72 -7.19
C LEU A 32 11.24 -5.27 -7.15
N PHE A 33 11.04 -6.58 -7.32
CA PHE A 33 9.71 -7.18 -7.32
C PHE A 33 9.03 -7.17 -5.96
N GLY A 34 9.77 -7.32 -4.86
CA GLY A 34 9.24 -7.17 -3.51
C GLY A 34 8.62 -5.77 -3.30
N PRO A 35 9.41 -4.68 -3.42
CA PRO A 35 8.90 -3.32 -3.30
C PRO A 35 7.79 -2.97 -4.30
N LEU A 36 7.89 -3.45 -5.55
CA LEU A 36 6.84 -3.26 -6.55
C LEU A 36 5.52 -3.90 -6.10
N SER A 37 5.57 -5.14 -5.62
CA SER A 37 4.40 -5.85 -5.12
C SER A 37 3.76 -5.12 -3.94
N THR A 38 4.57 -4.66 -2.97
CA THR A 38 4.10 -3.86 -1.84
C THR A 38 3.47 -2.54 -2.27
N ALA A 39 4.16 -1.78 -3.14
CA ALA A 39 3.67 -0.50 -3.63
C ALA A 39 2.36 -0.65 -4.43
N TYR A 40 2.27 -1.68 -5.27
CA TYR A 40 1.08 -1.98 -6.04
C TYR A 40 -0.08 -2.41 -5.15
N THR A 41 0.18 -3.26 -4.15
CA THR A 41 -0.82 -3.67 -3.14
C THR A 41 -1.37 -2.47 -2.39
N ASN A 42 -0.51 -1.54 -1.93
CA ASN A 42 -0.95 -0.31 -1.27
C ASN A 42 -1.85 0.53 -2.16
N ARG A 43 -1.51 0.68 -3.45
CA ARG A 43 -2.33 1.40 -4.42
C ARG A 43 -3.67 0.71 -4.68
N LEU A 44 -3.70 -0.63 -4.72
CA LEU A 44 -4.94 -1.40 -4.84
C LEU A 44 -5.84 -1.21 -3.61
N VAL A 45 -5.28 -1.24 -2.40
CA VAL A 45 -6.04 -1.01 -1.15
C VAL A 45 -6.64 0.40 -1.15
N GLN A 46 -5.86 1.43 -1.48
CA GLN A 46 -6.35 2.80 -1.60
C GLN A 46 -7.45 2.95 -2.66
N TRP A 47 -7.26 2.33 -3.82
CA TRP A 47 -8.24 2.36 -4.89
C TRP A 47 -9.54 1.66 -4.49
N THR A 48 -9.44 0.51 -3.82
CA THR A 48 -10.59 -0.28 -3.36
C THR A 48 -11.35 0.45 -2.26
N SER A 49 -10.63 1.07 -1.31
CA SER A 49 -11.23 1.93 -0.28
C SER A 49 -11.98 3.10 -0.91
N LYS A 50 -11.37 3.78 -1.89
CA LYS A 50 -11.96 4.91 -2.60
C LYS A 50 -13.22 4.54 -3.40
N THR A 51 -13.23 3.38 -4.03
CA THR A 51 -14.37 2.89 -4.82
C THR A 51 -15.36 2.06 -4.02
N GLN A 52 -15.07 1.82 -2.74
CA GLN A 52 -15.79 0.89 -1.86
C GLN A 52 -15.93 -0.53 -2.44
N GLY A 53 -15.04 -0.93 -3.35
CA GLY A 53 -15.14 -2.18 -4.09
C GLY A 53 -16.35 -2.26 -5.04
N LEU A 54 -17.10 -1.16 -5.23
CA LEU A 54 -18.30 -1.12 -6.08
C LEU A 54 -17.96 -1.12 -7.58
N THR A 55 -16.70 -0.87 -7.92
CA THR A 55 -16.20 -0.86 -9.29
C THR A 55 -15.12 -1.93 -9.44
N GLY A 56 -15.15 -2.65 -10.55
CA GLY A 56 -14.11 -3.63 -10.90
C GLY A 56 -12.88 -2.97 -11.51
N LEU A 57 -11.70 -3.55 -11.27
CA LEU A 57 -10.44 -3.05 -11.83
C LEU A 57 -10.39 -3.32 -13.34
N SER A 58 -10.33 -2.26 -14.15
CA SER A 58 -10.17 -2.38 -15.60
C SER A 58 -8.69 -2.42 -16.01
N LYS A 59 -8.38 -2.82 -17.25
CA LYS A 59 -7.01 -2.75 -17.79
C LYS A 59 -6.41 -1.34 -17.73
N ARG A 60 -7.25 -0.31 -17.89
CA ARG A 60 -6.83 1.10 -17.79
C ARG A 60 -6.44 1.46 -16.36
N GLU A 61 -7.27 1.06 -15.39
CA GLU A 61 -6.98 1.30 -13.97
C GLU A 61 -5.74 0.50 -13.54
N PHE A 62 -5.62 -0.75 -13.98
CA PHE A 62 -4.40 -1.55 -13.78
C PHE A 62 -3.15 -0.77 -14.21
N TRP A 63 -3.12 -0.22 -15.43
CA TRP A 63 -1.95 0.50 -15.91
C TRP A 63 -1.64 1.74 -15.07
N VAL A 64 -2.64 2.52 -14.68
CA VAL A 64 -2.45 3.71 -13.85
C VAL A 64 -1.89 3.35 -12.46
N LEU A 65 -2.43 2.30 -11.83
CA LEU A 65 -1.96 1.86 -10.51
C LEU A 65 -0.57 1.21 -10.60
N PHE A 66 -0.35 0.38 -11.63
CA PHE A 66 0.92 -0.29 -11.87
C PHE A 66 2.04 0.70 -12.17
N TRP A 67 1.81 1.67 -13.07
CA TRP A 67 2.80 2.68 -13.43
C TRP A 67 3.26 3.47 -12.20
N GLY A 68 2.31 3.93 -11.38
CA GLY A 68 2.64 4.62 -10.15
C GLY A 68 3.34 3.74 -9.11
N ALA A 69 3.12 2.42 -9.11
CA ALA A 69 3.86 1.49 -8.25
C ALA A 69 5.28 1.25 -8.77
N LEU A 70 5.43 1.16 -10.09
CA LEU A 70 6.70 1.00 -10.78
C LEU A 70 7.61 2.18 -10.51
N GLU A 71 7.14 3.42 -10.69
CA GLU A 71 7.92 4.63 -10.39
C GLU A 71 8.35 4.72 -8.93
N ALA A 72 7.51 4.27 -8.01
CA ALA A 72 7.81 4.28 -6.58
C ALA A 72 8.82 3.18 -6.15
N SER A 73 8.93 2.10 -6.92
CA SER A 73 9.77 0.94 -6.57
C SER A 73 11.07 0.86 -7.37
N PHE A 74 11.07 1.29 -8.63
CA PHE A 74 12.23 1.26 -9.53
C PHE A 74 13.06 2.54 -9.42
N THR A 75 13.44 2.90 -8.19
CA THR A 75 14.31 4.05 -7.96
C THR A 75 15.78 3.70 -8.27
N PRO A 76 16.63 4.68 -8.61
CA PRO A 76 18.06 4.44 -8.83
C PRO A 76 18.74 3.71 -7.66
N GLU A 77 18.32 4.01 -6.43
CA GLU A 77 18.84 3.42 -5.20
C GLU A 77 18.46 1.94 -5.10
N ASN A 78 17.20 1.59 -5.37
CA ASN A 78 16.73 0.20 -5.35
C ASN A 78 17.39 -0.62 -6.46
N ILE A 79 17.52 -0.05 -7.67
CA ILE A 79 18.23 -0.69 -8.78
C ILE A 79 19.69 -0.96 -8.39
N ALA A 80 20.40 0.05 -7.91
CA ALA A 80 21.80 -0.09 -7.48
C ALA A 80 21.95 -1.10 -6.33
N SER A 81 21.00 -1.12 -5.39
CA SER A 81 20.95 -2.10 -4.30
C SER A 81 20.81 -3.53 -4.84
N GLY A 82 19.93 -3.78 -5.81
CA GLY A 82 19.76 -5.08 -6.45
C GLY A 82 21.03 -5.62 -7.08
N TRP A 83 21.73 -4.77 -7.81
CA TRP A 83 23.01 -5.13 -8.43
C TRP A 83 24.11 -5.42 -7.40
N ARG A 84 24.13 -4.69 -6.28
CA ARG A 84 25.08 -4.92 -5.19
C ARG A 84 24.78 -6.24 -4.47
N ARG A 85 23.51 -6.51 -4.16
CA ARG A 85 23.07 -7.71 -3.42
C ARG A 85 23.24 -9.00 -4.21
N THR A 86 23.28 -8.92 -5.53
CA THR A 86 23.57 -10.06 -6.42
C THR A 86 25.07 -10.26 -6.66
N GLY A 87 25.93 -9.37 -6.15
CA GLY A 87 27.37 -9.43 -6.37
C GLY A 87 27.78 -9.21 -7.83
N LEU A 88 26.88 -8.68 -8.67
CA LEU A 88 27.14 -8.48 -10.10
C LEU A 88 27.73 -7.10 -10.39
N LYS A 89 27.31 -6.06 -9.63
CA LYS A 89 27.89 -4.71 -9.74
C LYS A 89 27.92 -3.99 -8.37
N PRO A 90 29.11 -3.67 -7.83
CA PRO A 90 30.43 -4.17 -8.28
C PRO A 90 30.49 -5.70 -8.24
N PHE A 91 31.39 -6.30 -9.02
CA PHE A 91 31.54 -7.75 -9.06
C PHE A 91 32.16 -8.24 -7.75
N ASP A 92 31.39 -8.98 -6.96
CA ASP A 92 31.75 -9.50 -5.65
C ASP A 92 31.01 -10.84 -5.39
N PRO A 93 31.64 -11.98 -5.75
CA PRO A 93 31.04 -13.30 -5.59
C PRO A 93 30.73 -13.67 -4.13
N ASP A 94 31.46 -13.13 -3.17
CA ASP A 94 31.35 -13.52 -1.76
C ASP A 94 29.98 -13.15 -1.17
N VAL A 95 29.34 -12.12 -1.72
CA VAL A 95 27.95 -11.72 -1.38
C VAL A 95 26.96 -12.87 -1.57
N VAL A 96 27.15 -13.68 -2.61
CA VAL A 96 26.28 -14.81 -2.93
C VAL A 96 26.82 -16.12 -2.33
N LEU A 97 28.14 -16.35 -2.41
CA LEU A 97 28.76 -17.58 -1.93
C LEU A 97 28.58 -17.76 -0.42
N SER A 98 28.68 -16.68 0.36
CA SER A 98 28.46 -16.72 1.81
C SER A 98 27.04 -17.12 2.21
N GLN A 99 26.04 -16.90 1.35
CA GLN A 99 24.65 -17.30 1.59
C GLN A 99 24.42 -18.79 1.31
N VAL A 100 25.21 -19.38 0.39
CA VAL A 100 25.13 -20.81 0.06
C VAL A 100 25.81 -21.64 1.15
N SER A 101 26.91 -21.14 1.71
CA SER A 101 27.67 -21.82 2.76
C SER A 101 27.03 -21.77 4.15
N LYS A 102 26.05 -20.89 4.39
CA LYS A 102 25.39 -20.71 5.70
C LYS A 102 24.21 -21.66 5.97
N ASN A 103 23.90 -22.61 5.10
CA ASN A 103 22.77 -23.53 5.28
C ASN A 103 23.04 -24.66 6.30
N THR A 104 23.43 -24.31 7.53
CA THR A 104 23.16 -25.11 8.72
C THR A 104 22.62 -24.17 9.78
N ASP A 105 21.35 -24.37 10.09
CA ASP A 105 20.60 -23.90 11.25
C ASP A 105 19.90 -22.52 11.16
N ASP A 106 18.60 -22.63 11.42
CA ASP A 106 17.66 -21.64 11.94
C ASP A 106 17.00 -20.64 10.97
N ASP A 107 15.70 -20.82 10.76
CA ASP A 107 14.78 -19.69 10.55
C ASP A 107 13.57 -19.89 11.48
N SER A 108 13.64 -19.20 12.61
CA SER A 108 12.62 -19.13 13.64
C SER A 108 11.58 -18.08 13.30
N ASP A 109 10.35 -18.40 13.67
CA ASP A 109 9.12 -17.65 13.45
C ASP A 109 9.17 -16.18 13.91
N VAL A 110 8.47 -15.33 13.15
CA VAL A 110 7.89 -14.09 13.69
C VAL A 110 6.41 -14.06 13.37
N GLU A 111 5.61 -14.59 14.30
CA GLU A 111 4.17 -14.34 14.40
C GLU A 111 3.93 -12.85 14.67
N SER A 112 3.04 -12.24 13.87
CA SER A 112 2.38 -10.99 14.20
C SER A 112 0.91 -11.29 14.47
N GLY A 113 0.58 -11.53 15.74
CA GLY A 113 -0.81 -11.50 16.19
C GLY A 113 -1.38 -10.09 16.11
N LEU A 114 -2.66 -9.98 15.78
CA LEU A 114 -3.48 -8.86 16.22
C LEU A 114 -4.95 -9.29 16.34
N ASP A 115 -5.47 -8.84 17.46
CA ASP A 115 -6.63 -9.27 18.21
C ASP A 115 -7.94 -8.72 17.63
N ASP A 116 -9.01 -9.42 17.96
CA ASP A 116 -10.40 -9.13 17.65
C ASP A 116 -10.90 -7.92 18.47
N SER A 117 -11.73 -7.04 17.89
CA SER A 117 -12.56 -6.09 18.66
C SER A 117 -13.62 -5.37 17.80
N ILE A 118 -14.84 -5.94 17.84
CA ILE A 118 -16.11 -5.34 18.30
C ILE A 118 -16.45 -3.89 17.89
N ALA A 119 -17.61 -3.77 17.26
CA ALA A 119 -18.30 -2.59 16.74
C ALA A 119 -18.38 -1.37 17.67
N LEU A 120 -18.20 -0.17 17.09
CA LEU A 120 -18.54 1.12 17.69
C LEU A 120 -19.95 1.53 17.24
N GLN A 121 -20.87 1.71 18.19
CA GLN A 121 -22.15 2.38 17.96
C GLN A 121 -21.95 3.90 17.93
N GLU A 122 -22.45 4.56 16.89
CA GLU A 122 -22.47 6.02 16.76
C GLU A 122 -23.47 6.65 17.76
N PRO A 123 -23.10 7.75 18.44
CA PRO A 123 -24.00 8.45 19.35
C PRO A 123 -25.07 9.23 18.58
N THR A 124 -26.32 9.20 19.07
CA THR A 124 -27.44 9.82 18.36
C THR A 124 -27.39 11.35 18.51
N ALA A 125 -27.83 12.11 17.50
CA ALA A 125 -27.90 13.58 17.53
C ALA A 125 -28.59 14.18 18.77
N ARG A 126 -29.48 13.42 19.41
CA ARG A 126 -30.21 13.78 20.64
C ARG A 126 -29.33 13.72 21.89
N GLU A 127 -28.34 12.84 21.93
CA GLU A 127 -27.38 12.72 23.04
C GLU A 127 -26.36 13.85 23.00
N LEU A 128 -25.92 14.22 21.80
CA LEU A 128 -25.07 15.38 21.56
C LEU A 128 -25.73 16.68 22.00
N ARG A 129 -27.00 16.90 21.63
CA ARG A 129 -27.76 18.07 22.08
C ARG A 129 -27.88 18.15 23.59
N ARG A 130 -28.16 17.03 24.27
CA ARG A 130 -28.26 16.99 25.74
C ARG A 130 -26.93 17.34 26.42
N LEU A 131 -25.81 16.91 25.85
CA LEU A 131 -24.49 17.18 26.41
C LEU A 131 -24.09 18.65 26.21
N VAL A 132 -24.41 19.23 25.05
CA VAL A 132 -24.26 20.66 24.77
C VAL A 132 -25.14 21.50 25.70
N ASP A 133 -26.43 21.16 25.83
CA ASP A 133 -27.37 21.88 26.70
C ASP A 133 -26.95 21.81 28.17
N HIS A 134 -26.38 20.68 28.62
CA HIS A 134 -25.88 20.53 29.98
C HIS A 134 -24.67 21.44 30.27
N VAL A 135 -23.71 21.52 29.35
CA VAL A 135 -22.52 22.38 29.49
C VAL A 135 -22.88 23.87 29.43
N VAL A 136 -23.82 24.25 28.56
CA VAL A 136 -24.33 25.64 28.49
C VAL A 136 -25.00 26.04 29.81
N LYS A 137 -25.71 25.13 30.47
CA LYS A 137 -26.38 25.37 31.76
C LYS A 137 -25.45 25.42 32.98
N GLN A 138 -24.28 24.76 32.90
CA GLN A 138 -23.32 24.65 34.01
C GLN A 138 -22.21 25.71 33.99
N SER A 139 -22.15 26.53 32.93
CA SER A 139 -21.20 27.64 32.79
C SER A 139 -21.35 28.74 33.86
N SER A 140 -22.37 28.66 34.72
CA SER A 140 -22.54 29.54 35.88
C SER A 140 -21.66 29.16 37.09
N VAL A 141 -21.19 27.92 37.23
CA VAL A 141 -20.32 27.51 38.36
C VAL A 141 -19.41 26.33 37.97
N SER A 142 -18.13 26.60 37.71
CA SER A 142 -16.98 25.69 37.89
C SER A 142 -17.11 24.23 37.43
N SER A 143 -16.86 23.91 36.15
CA SER A 143 -16.65 22.49 35.75
C SER A 143 -15.72 22.30 34.53
N ASP A 144 -14.42 22.18 34.81
CA ASP A 144 -13.34 21.84 33.86
C ASP A 144 -13.55 20.45 33.19
N THR A 145 -14.22 19.53 33.88
CA THR A 145 -14.52 18.18 33.37
C THR A 145 -15.54 18.18 32.23
N GLY A 146 -16.57 19.02 32.31
CA GLY A 146 -17.60 19.14 31.26
C GLY A 146 -17.05 19.73 29.96
N ALA A 147 -16.21 20.76 30.07
CA ALA A 147 -15.54 21.38 28.93
C ALA A 147 -14.59 20.40 28.21
N ARG A 148 -13.83 19.58 28.95
CA ARG A 148 -12.96 18.55 28.36
C ARG A 148 -13.75 17.46 27.63
N LYS A 149 -14.90 17.04 28.18
CA LYS A 149 -15.77 16.04 27.54
C LYS A 149 -16.37 16.60 26.25
N LEU A 150 -16.83 17.84 26.26
CA LEU A 150 -17.33 18.54 25.08
C LEU A 150 -16.24 18.67 23.99
N LYS A 151 -15.01 19.03 24.38
CA LYS A 151 -13.86 19.10 23.46
C LYS A 151 -13.61 17.75 22.79
N ARG A 152 -13.54 16.65 23.56
CA ARG A 152 -13.34 15.30 23.00
C ARG A 152 -14.46 14.89 22.05
N THR A 153 -15.72 15.20 22.38
CA THR A 153 -16.84 14.91 21.49
C THR A 153 -16.78 15.73 20.21
N LEU A 154 -16.34 17.00 20.28
CA LEU A 154 -16.17 17.83 19.10
C LEU A 154 -15.03 17.31 18.21
N GLU A 155 -13.90 16.91 18.79
CA GLU A 155 -12.78 16.28 18.09
C GLU A 155 -13.22 14.97 17.41
N SER A 156 -13.98 14.12 18.12
CA SER A 156 -14.54 12.88 17.57
C SER A 156 -15.48 13.14 16.39
N LEU A 157 -16.41 14.09 16.53
CA LEU A 157 -17.35 14.45 15.46
C LEU A 157 -16.65 15.09 14.27
N GLN A 158 -15.63 15.90 14.51
CA GLN A 158 -14.85 16.52 13.45
C GLN A 158 -14.14 15.44 12.62
N ALA A 159 -13.52 14.46 13.27
CA ALA A 159 -12.92 13.32 12.59
C ALA A 159 -13.96 12.51 11.79
N GLU A 160 -15.12 12.24 12.37
CA GLU A 160 -16.21 11.52 11.71
C GLU A 160 -16.74 12.27 10.47
N VAL A 161 -16.96 13.58 10.58
CA VAL A 161 -17.39 14.41 9.44
C VAL A 161 -16.34 14.43 8.34
N GLU A 162 -15.05 14.44 8.68
CA GLU A 162 -13.97 14.40 7.71
C GLU A 162 -13.91 13.06 6.97
N LEU A 163 -14.06 11.95 7.71
CA LEU A 163 -14.18 10.61 7.12
C LEU A 163 -15.38 10.50 6.18
N LEU A 164 -16.56 10.93 6.62
CA LEU A 164 -17.79 10.90 5.81
C LEU A 164 -17.67 11.77 4.56
N ARG A 165 -16.99 12.93 4.65
CA ARG A 165 -16.73 13.78 3.48
C ARG A 165 -15.81 13.10 2.49
N HIS A 166 -14.73 12.48 2.97
CA HIS A 166 -13.80 11.73 2.14
C HIS A 166 -14.50 10.54 1.43
N GLU A 167 -15.34 9.80 2.15
CA GLU A 167 -16.14 8.70 1.60
C GLU A 167 -17.12 9.18 0.52
N ASN A 168 -17.90 10.22 0.82
CA ASN A 168 -18.83 10.81 -0.15
C ASN A 168 -18.13 11.33 -1.39
N GLN A 169 -16.94 11.92 -1.25
CA GLN A 169 -16.13 12.35 -2.38
C GLN A 169 -15.71 11.14 -3.24
N GLY A 170 -15.21 10.07 -2.62
CA GLY A 170 -14.84 8.83 -3.30
C GLY A 170 -16.01 8.21 -4.07
N LEU A 171 -17.20 8.14 -3.46
CA LEU A 171 -18.42 7.67 -4.08
C LEU A 171 -18.84 8.51 -5.29
N ARG A 172 -18.81 9.84 -5.16
CA ARG A 172 -19.14 10.75 -6.27
C ARG A 172 -18.19 10.58 -7.44
N GLU A 173 -16.89 10.50 -7.18
CA GLU A 173 -15.89 10.24 -8.22
C GLU A 173 -16.10 8.88 -8.89
N THR A 174 -16.42 7.85 -8.10
CA THR A 174 -16.70 6.49 -8.59
C THR A 174 -17.90 6.46 -9.52
N ILE A 175 -19.00 7.14 -9.15
CA ILE A 175 -20.19 7.28 -10.00
C ILE A 175 -19.85 8.00 -11.31
N ILE A 176 -19.04 9.07 -11.26
CA ILE A 176 -18.61 9.79 -12.45
C ILE A 176 -17.80 8.87 -13.37
N ARG A 177 -16.86 8.11 -12.82
CA ARG A 177 -16.04 7.15 -13.60
C ARG A 177 -16.90 6.06 -14.24
N GLU A 178 -17.84 5.47 -13.49
CA GLU A 178 -18.76 4.47 -14.02
C GLU A 178 -19.66 5.03 -15.12
N LYS A 179 -20.17 6.27 -14.97
CA LYS A 179 -20.91 6.95 -16.04
C LYS A 179 -20.06 7.15 -17.29
N GLN A 180 -18.82 7.62 -17.14
CA GLN A 180 -17.89 7.79 -18.26
C GLN A 180 -17.57 6.45 -18.94
N ARG A 181 -17.38 5.38 -18.16
CA ARG A 181 -17.15 4.03 -18.68
C ARG A 181 -18.34 3.54 -19.52
N ARG A 182 -19.57 3.72 -19.02
CA ARG A 182 -20.81 3.35 -19.75
C ARG A 182 -21.00 4.17 -21.03
N GLN A 183 -20.67 5.47 -21.01
CA GLN A 183 -20.77 6.32 -22.19
C GLN A 183 -19.74 5.99 -23.27
N ARG A 184 -18.60 5.39 -22.90
CA ARG A 184 -17.47 5.16 -23.81
C ARG A 184 -17.48 3.81 -24.51
N GLY A 185 -18.38 2.88 -24.15
CA GLY A 185 -18.65 1.65 -24.88
C GLY A 185 -17.41 0.88 -25.37
N VAL A 186 -16.93 -0.05 -24.54
CA VAL A 186 -15.82 -1.02 -24.77
C VAL A 186 -14.41 -0.44 -24.67
#